data_AF-A0A1W9G4U5-F1
#
_entry.id   AF-A0A1W9G4U5-F1
#
_cell.length_a   1.000
_cell.length_b   1.000
_cell.length_c   1.000
_cell.angle_alpha   90.00
_cell.angle_beta   90.00
_cell.angle_gamma   90.00
#
_symmetry.space_group_name_H-M   'P 1'
#
loop_
_entity.id
_entity.type
_entity.pdbx_description
1 polymer ?
#
loop_
_entity_poly.entity_id
_entity_poly.type
_entity_poly.pdbx_seq_one_letter_code
_entity_poly.pdbx_strand_id
1 'polypeptide(L)'
;MIHLCSAPRWLGIAVVTLVNVCLPGLSHQAWGAISQTYDFKVFLGKDEIGHQRFDLSTEGERTQVRVDAKFTVKFLYITVYTYRHTNVEIWEGACLREIHAETDDNGESFFVNGIFRNGKMWVRTQGGNWIAEGCIKTFAY
;
A
#
# COMPACT_ATOMS: atom_id res chain seq x y z
N MET A 1 27.40 -56.21 42.47
CA MET A 1 26.70 -57.10 43.43
C MET A 1 25.21 -56.93 43.18
N ILE A 2 24.54 -58.04 42.90
CA ILE A 2 23.16 -58.18 42.40
C ILE A 2 22.20 -58.27 43.60
N HIS A 3 20.90 -58.03 43.34
CA HIS A 3 19.67 -58.28 44.14
C HIS A 3 19.05 -57.04 44.80
N LEU A 4 17.72 -56.81 44.84
CA LEU A 4 16.48 -57.37 44.25
C LEU A 4 15.28 -56.54 44.80
N CYS A 5 14.12 -56.61 44.11
CA CYS A 5 12.75 -56.35 44.61
C CYS A 5 12.35 -54.89 44.94
N SER A 6 11.14 -54.38 44.66
CA SER A 6 9.84 -55.02 44.42
C SER A 6 8.90 -54.09 43.64
N ALA A 7 8.07 -54.66 42.76
CA ALA A 7 6.94 -53.99 42.13
C ALA A 7 5.68 -53.99 43.02
N PRO A 8 4.82 -52.97 42.94
CA PRO A 8 3.40 -53.12 43.25
C PRO A 8 2.60 -53.30 41.96
N ARG A 9 1.99 -54.48 41.82
CA ARG A 9 0.88 -54.75 40.90
C ARG A 9 -0.34 -53.99 41.36
N TRP A 10 -0.74 -52.94 40.65
CA TRP A 10 -2.09 -52.39 40.76
C TRP A 10 -2.69 -52.31 39.36
N LEU A 11 -3.69 -53.18 39.14
CA LEU A 11 -4.64 -53.06 38.04
C LEU A 11 -5.34 -51.71 38.21
N GLY A 12 -5.09 -50.79 37.29
CA GLY A 12 -5.83 -49.55 37.18
C GLY A 12 -5.90 -49.19 35.72
N ILE A 13 -7.06 -49.42 35.11
CA ILE A 13 -7.39 -48.96 33.77
C ILE A 13 -7.27 -47.43 33.82
N ALA A 14 -6.14 -46.89 33.37
CA ALA A 14 -5.99 -45.46 33.15
C ALA A 14 -6.84 -45.14 31.92
N VAL A 15 -8.08 -44.72 32.17
CA VAL A 15 -8.91 -44.04 31.17
C VAL A 15 -8.12 -42.80 30.78
N VAL A 16 -7.42 -42.88 29.64
CA VAL A 16 -6.86 -41.72 28.97
C VAL A 16 -8.05 -40.89 28.54
N THR A 17 -8.45 -39.95 29.40
CA THR A 17 -9.37 -38.90 29.05
C THR A 17 -8.62 -38.01 28.06
N LEU A 18 -8.83 -38.28 26.77
CA LEU A 18 -8.54 -37.35 25.69
C LEU A 18 -9.38 -36.11 25.92
N VAL A 19 -8.90 -35.20 26.75
CA VAL A 19 -9.40 -33.82 26.78
C VAL A 19 -8.94 -33.21 25.47
N ASN A 20 -9.81 -33.35 24.46
CA ASN A 20 -9.70 -32.66 23.19
C ASN A 20 -9.92 -31.17 23.51
N VAL A 21 -8.84 -30.49 23.92
CA VAL A 21 -8.83 -29.04 24.06
C VAL A 21 -9.04 -28.51 22.66
N CYS A 22 -10.27 -28.06 22.37
CA CYS A 22 -10.56 -27.17 21.27
C CYS A 22 -9.61 -25.98 21.39
N LEU A 23 -8.47 -26.04 20.70
CA LEU A 23 -7.68 -24.86 20.39
C LEU A 23 -8.62 -23.95 19.61
N PRO A 24 -9.05 -22.80 20.16
CA PRO A 24 -9.80 -21.84 19.37
C PRO A 24 -8.90 -21.49 18.19
N GLY A 25 -9.33 -21.84 16.99
CA GLY A 25 -8.63 -21.49 15.77
C GLY A 25 -8.33 -19.99 15.83
N LEU A 26 -7.06 -19.63 15.67
CA LEU A 26 -6.63 -18.24 15.49
C LEU A 26 -7.47 -17.68 14.36
N SER A 27 -8.53 -16.98 14.74
CA SER A 27 -9.35 -16.22 13.84
C SER A 27 -8.46 -15.06 13.42
N HIS A 28 -7.73 -15.22 12.32
CA HIS A 28 -7.17 -14.07 11.63
C HIS A 28 -8.38 -13.20 11.31
N GLN A 29 -8.53 -12.11 12.06
CA GLN A 29 -9.49 -11.08 11.73
C GLN A 29 -9.10 -10.62 10.33
N ALA A 30 -9.91 -10.99 9.33
CA ALA A 30 -9.80 -10.42 8.01
C ALA A 30 -10.20 -8.95 8.19
N TRP A 31 -9.22 -8.09 8.38
CA TRP A 31 -9.43 -6.64 8.40
C TRP A 31 -9.84 -6.28 6.97
N GLY A 32 -11.13 -5.98 6.79
CA GLY A 32 -11.64 -5.55 5.49
C GLY A 32 -10.90 -4.29 5.04
N ALA A 33 -10.57 -4.23 3.76
CA ALA A 33 -9.96 -3.03 3.20
C ALA A 33 -10.96 -1.85 3.27
N ILE A 34 -10.54 -0.74 3.87
CA ILE A 34 -11.29 0.51 3.84
C ILE A 34 -10.94 1.23 2.54
N SER A 35 -11.95 1.50 1.70
CA SER A 35 -11.78 2.21 0.45
C SER A 35 -12.37 3.61 0.52
N GLN A 36 -11.65 4.60 0.00
CA GLN A 36 -12.11 5.99 -0.13
C GLN A 36 -11.71 6.53 -1.50
N THR A 37 -12.60 7.32 -2.11
CA THR A 37 -12.32 8.00 -3.37
C THR A 37 -12.52 9.50 -3.19
N TYR A 38 -11.52 10.28 -3.61
CA TYR A 38 -11.63 11.71 -3.75
C TYR A 38 -11.60 12.06 -5.23
N ASP A 39 -12.66 12.70 -5.73
CA ASP A 39 -12.81 13.05 -7.14
C ASP A 39 -13.00 14.55 -7.28
N PHE A 40 -12.03 15.22 -7.90
CA PHE A 40 -11.98 16.66 -8.04
C PHE A 40 -12.09 17.06 -9.50
N LYS A 41 -13.02 17.96 -9.79
CA LYS A 41 -13.04 18.69 -11.05
C LYS A 41 -11.97 19.77 -11.04
N VAL A 42 -11.28 19.94 -12.16
CA VAL A 42 -10.25 20.96 -12.34
C VAL A 42 -10.76 22.04 -13.29
N PHE A 43 -10.62 23.29 -12.87
CA PHE A 43 -11.09 24.45 -13.61
C PHE A 43 -9.94 25.41 -13.94
N LEU A 44 -9.95 25.98 -15.14
CA LEU A 44 -9.18 27.16 -15.49
C LEU A 44 -10.14 28.35 -15.61
N GLY A 45 -10.16 29.20 -14.59
CA GLY A 45 -11.23 30.19 -14.44
C GLY A 45 -12.57 29.50 -14.22
N LYS A 46 -13.50 29.64 -15.18
CA LYS A 46 -14.83 29.02 -15.14
C LYS A 46 -14.96 27.75 -16.00
N ASP A 47 -13.94 27.46 -16.80
CA ASP A 47 -13.98 26.36 -17.75
C ASP A 47 -13.46 25.09 -17.07
N GLU A 48 -14.27 24.04 -17.03
CA GLU A 48 -13.83 22.72 -16.56
C GLU A 48 -12.86 22.15 -17.59
N ILE A 49 -11.62 21.90 -17.17
CA ILE A 49 -10.54 21.41 -18.04
C ILE A 49 -10.22 19.94 -17.79
N GLY A 50 -10.84 19.29 -16.79
CA GLY A 50 -10.69 17.87 -16.53
C GLY A 50 -10.84 17.52 -15.07
N HIS A 51 -10.09 16.52 -14.60
CA HIS A 51 -10.25 15.95 -13.27
C HIS A 51 -8.93 15.49 -12.64
N GLN A 52 -8.97 15.33 -11.32
CA GLN A 52 -7.95 14.67 -10.52
C GLN A 52 -8.63 13.77 -9.50
N ARG A 53 -8.36 12.48 -9.59
CA ARG A 53 -9.00 11.43 -8.78
C ARG A 53 -7.94 10.69 -7.97
N PHE A 54 -8.29 10.39 -6.72
CA PHE A 54 -7.53 9.59 -5.79
C PHE A 54 -8.38 8.43 -5.32
N ASP A 55 -7.88 7.20 -5.46
CA ASP A 55 -8.50 5.99 -4.94
C ASP A 55 -7.57 5.39 -3.88
N LEU A 56 -8.02 5.45 -2.62
CA LEU A 56 -7.30 4.95 -1.46
C LEU A 56 -7.89 3.60 -1.04
N SER A 57 -7.02 2.64 -0.76
CA SER A 57 -7.38 1.34 -0.18
C SER A 57 -6.44 1.06 0.99
N THR A 58 -7.00 0.96 2.19
CA THR A 58 -6.25 0.75 3.43
C THR A 58 -6.57 -0.60 4.05
N GLU A 59 -5.54 -1.38 4.37
CA GLU A 59 -5.61 -2.66 5.08
C GLU A 59 -4.56 -2.66 6.19
N GLY A 60 -5.03 -2.57 7.45
CA GLY A 60 -4.14 -2.38 8.60
C GLY A 60 -3.31 -1.10 8.49
N GLU A 61 -1.99 -1.21 8.57
CA GLU A 61 -1.08 -0.07 8.40
C GLU A 61 -0.72 0.22 6.94
N ARG A 62 -1.15 -0.63 5.98
CA ARG A 62 -0.80 -0.48 4.58
C ARG A 62 -1.89 0.28 3.84
N THR A 63 -1.52 1.36 3.17
CA THR A 63 -2.42 2.11 2.28
C THR A 63 -1.87 2.11 0.86
N GLN A 64 -2.67 1.67 -0.09
CA GLN A 64 -2.42 1.92 -1.52
C GLN A 64 -3.16 3.18 -1.93
N VAL A 65 -2.46 4.10 -2.59
CA VAL A 65 -3.06 5.27 -3.22
C VAL A 65 -2.87 5.16 -4.72
N ARG A 66 -3.97 5.28 -5.48
CA ARG A 66 -3.96 5.39 -6.94
C ARG A 66 -4.42 6.79 -7.33
N VAL A 67 -3.65 7.46 -8.17
CA VAL A 67 -3.98 8.80 -8.69
C VAL A 67 -4.17 8.72 -10.20
N ASP A 68 -5.21 9.36 -10.70
CA ASP A 68 -5.45 9.64 -12.12
C ASP A 68 -5.79 11.11 -12.28
N ALA A 69 -5.00 11.84 -13.07
CA ALA A 69 -5.30 13.22 -13.42
C ALA A 69 -5.25 13.41 -14.93
N LYS A 70 -6.24 14.11 -15.48
CA LYS A 70 -6.33 14.40 -16.92
C LYS A 70 -6.83 15.81 -17.12
N PHE A 71 -6.02 16.66 -17.75
CA PHE A 71 -6.39 18.03 -18.10
C PHE A 71 -6.31 18.23 -19.61
N THR A 72 -7.22 19.01 -20.17
CA THR A 72 -7.25 19.42 -21.58
C THR A 72 -7.69 20.88 -21.66
N VAL A 73 -6.77 21.76 -22.01
CA VAL A 73 -7.05 23.18 -22.18
C VAL A 73 -7.26 23.45 -23.66
N LYS A 74 -8.38 24.09 -23.97
CA LYS A 74 -8.74 24.49 -25.33
C LYS A 74 -8.80 26.01 -25.43
N PHE A 75 -8.35 26.51 -26.57
CA PHE A 75 -8.60 27.87 -26.99
C PHE A 75 -9.39 27.83 -28.30
N LEU A 76 -10.62 28.36 -28.27
CA LEU A 76 -11.62 28.11 -29.32
C LEU A 76 -11.79 26.61 -29.56
N TYR A 77 -11.60 26.13 -30.78
CA TYR A 77 -11.73 24.72 -31.16
C TYR A 77 -10.39 23.95 -31.16
N ILE A 78 -9.30 24.58 -30.70
CA ILE A 78 -7.94 24.03 -30.77
C ILE A 78 -7.49 23.64 -29.35
N THR A 79 -6.99 22.42 -29.19
CA THR A 79 -6.30 22.00 -27.95
C THR A 79 -4.93 22.65 -27.90
N VAL A 80 -4.67 23.44 -26.86
CA VAL A 80 -3.40 24.16 -26.68
C VAL A 80 -2.50 23.52 -25.63
N TYR A 81 -3.06 22.68 -24.76
CA TYR A 81 -2.33 21.99 -23.71
C TYR A 81 -3.05 20.72 -23.24
N THR A 82 -2.30 19.66 -22.96
CA THR A 82 -2.81 18.44 -22.32
C THR A 82 -1.88 18.03 -21.18
N TYR A 83 -2.46 17.52 -20.10
CA TYR A 83 -1.72 16.91 -18.99
C TYR A 83 -2.36 15.57 -18.65
N ARG A 84 -1.55 14.52 -18.51
CA ARG A 84 -2.00 13.20 -18.05
C ARG A 84 -1.03 12.70 -16.99
N HIS A 85 -1.56 12.28 -15.86
CA HIS A 85 -0.74 11.78 -14.76
C HIS A 85 -1.38 10.54 -14.16
N THR A 86 -0.55 9.54 -13.91
CA THR A 86 -0.91 8.35 -13.13
C THR A 86 0.11 8.15 -12.04
N ASN A 87 -0.34 7.69 -10.87
CA ASN A 87 0.52 7.38 -9.75
C ASN A 87 -0.03 6.18 -8.97
N VAL A 88 0.85 5.26 -8.59
CA VAL A 88 0.56 4.22 -7.60
C VAL A 88 1.57 4.35 -6.48
N GLU A 89 1.05 4.56 -5.27
CA GLU A 89 1.86 4.63 -4.07
C GLU A 89 1.48 3.52 -3.09
N ILE A 90 2.48 3.00 -2.41
CA ILE A 90 2.31 2.11 -1.27
C ILE A 90 2.86 2.83 -0.05
N TRP A 91 2.02 2.92 0.97
CA TRP A 91 2.34 3.52 2.25
C TRP A 91 2.27 2.46 3.35
N GLU A 92 3.12 2.63 4.35
CA GLU A 92 3.04 1.91 5.62
C GLU A 92 3.04 2.94 6.75
N GLY A 93 1.93 3.02 7.48
CA GLY A 93 1.63 4.15 8.34
C GLY A 93 1.64 5.46 7.56
N ALA A 94 2.51 6.39 7.95
CA ALA A 94 2.67 7.70 7.30
C ALA A 94 3.90 7.77 6.37
N CYS A 95 4.56 6.65 6.09
CA CYS A 95 5.82 6.61 5.33
C CYS A 95 5.63 5.92 3.99
N LEU A 96 6.12 6.58 2.94
CA LEU A 96 6.12 6.05 1.58
C LEU A 96 7.08 4.86 1.51
N ARG A 97 6.58 3.75 0.96
CA ARG A 97 7.36 2.53 0.71
C ARG A 97 7.68 2.33 -0.76
N GLU A 98 6.76 2.71 -1.63
CA GLU A 98 6.90 2.55 -3.07
C GLU A 98 6.11 3.63 -3.78
N ILE A 99 6.64 4.12 -4.91
CA ILE A 99 5.95 5.04 -5.80
C ILE A 99 6.29 4.70 -7.25
N HIS A 100 5.25 4.65 -8.08
CA HIS A 100 5.35 4.56 -9.53
C HIS A 100 4.45 5.62 -10.13
N ALA A 101 5.05 6.68 -10.65
CA ALA A 101 4.33 7.77 -11.28
C ALA A 101 4.82 8.00 -12.70
N GLU A 102 3.89 8.28 -13.59
CA GLU A 102 4.11 8.68 -14.98
C GLU A 102 3.33 9.95 -15.26
N THR A 103 3.93 10.87 -16.00
CA THR A 103 3.29 12.12 -16.40
C THR A 103 3.58 12.39 -17.87
N ASP A 104 2.55 12.68 -18.65
CA ASP A 104 2.66 13.32 -19.96
C ASP A 104 2.23 14.77 -19.77
N ASP A 105 3.19 15.68 -19.82
CA ASP A 105 2.98 17.12 -19.78
C ASP A 105 3.13 17.68 -21.19
N ASN A 106 1.99 17.81 -21.87
CA ASN A 106 1.89 18.34 -23.22
C ASN A 106 2.79 17.63 -24.25
N GLY A 107 2.88 16.31 -24.15
CA GLY A 107 3.72 15.46 -24.98
C GLY A 107 5.14 15.24 -24.45
N GLU A 108 5.56 15.93 -23.39
CA GLU A 108 6.81 15.63 -22.69
C GLU A 108 6.55 14.60 -21.58
N SER A 109 7.27 13.48 -21.62
CA SER A 109 7.07 12.37 -20.67
C SER A 109 8.03 12.44 -19.48
N PHE A 110 7.47 12.28 -18.29
CA PHE A 110 8.18 12.22 -17.01
C PHE A 110 7.83 10.96 -16.24
N PHE A 111 8.74 10.52 -15.38
CA PHE A 111 8.48 9.44 -14.44
C PHE A 111 9.15 9.67 -13.09
N VAL A 112 8.56 9.08 -12.05
CA VAL A 112 9.17 8.91 -10.73
C VAL A 112 8.97 7.46 -10.30
N ASN A 113 10.07 6.75 -10.09
CA ASN A 113 10.07 5.41 -9.52
C ASN A 113 10.83 5.45 -8.21
N GLY A 114 10.20 5.02 -7.12
CA GLY A 114 10.81 5.05 -5.81
C GLY A 114 10.56 3.78 -5.03
N ILE A 115 11.57 3.29 -4.31
CA ILE A 115 11.43 2.12 -3.45
C ILE A 115 12.23 2.24 -2.16
N PHE A 116 11.58 1.96 -1.04
CA PHE A 116 12.20 1.98 0.28
C PHE A 116 12.87 0.65 0.57
N ARG A 117 14.20 0.64 0.76
CA ARG A 117 14.99 -0.53 1.11
C ARG A 117 16.18 -0.12 1.98
N ASN A 118 16.50 -0.95 2.98
CA ASN A 118 17.65 -0.73 3.87
C ASN A 118 17.63 0.64 4.59
N GLY A 119 16.44 1.09 5.03
CA GLY A 119 16.29 2.36 5.75
C GLY A 119 16.33 3.61 4.88
N LYS A 120 16.42 3.46 3.55
CA LYS A 120 16.53 4.57 2.59
C LYS A 120 15.53 4.43 1.46
N MET A 121 15.08 5.56 0.92
CA MET A 121 14.26 5.63 -0.28
C MET A 121 15.15 5.85 -1.49
N TRP A 122 15.15 4.89 -2.42
CA TRP A 122 15.88 5.00 -3.67
C TRP A 122 14.94 5.55 -4.73
N VAL A 123 15.28 6.69 -5.34
CA VAL A 123 14.41 7.38 -6.29
C VAL A 123 15.09 7.50 -7.65
N ARG A 124 14.34 7.22 -8.70
CA ARG A 124 14.72 7.29 -10.10
C ARG A 124 13.78 8.22 -10.84
N THR A 125 14.35 9.18 -11.56
CA THR A 125 13.62 10.16 -12.39
C THR A 125 14.35 10.35 -13.71
N GLN A 126 13.79 11.14 -14.64
CA GLN A 126 14.54 11.56 -15.84
C GLN A 126 15.75 12.46 -15.53
N GLY A 127 15.70 13.20 -14.41
CA GLY A 127 16.77 14.09 -13.96
C GLY A 127 17.90 13.35 -13.23
N GLY A 128 17.80 12.02 -13.11
CA GLY A 128 18.78 11.17 -12.46
C GLY A 128 18.24 10.49 -11.19
N ASN A 129 19.18 9.92 -10.45
CA ASN A 129 18.91 9.05 -9.32
C ASN A 129 19.41 9.70 -8.04
N TRP A 130 18.66 9.55 -6.96
CA TRP A 130 19.04 10.05 -5.65
C TRP A 130 18.49 9.16 -4.55
N ILE A 131 19.01 9.35 -3.34
CA ILE A 131 18.64 8.57 -2.17
C ILE A 131 18.18 9.54 -1.10
N ALA A 132 17.05 9.22 -0.47
CA ALA A 132 16.52 9.93 0.67
C ALA A 132 16.64 9.06 1.93
N GLU A 133 16.85 9.69 3.07
CA GLU A 133 16.88 9.01 4.36
C GLU A 133 15.62 9.32 5.17
N GLY A 134 15.15 8.35 5.94
CA GLY A 134 14.01 8.51 6.84
C GLY A 134 12.64 8.30 6.19
N CYS A 135 11.60 8.82 6.85
CA CYS A 135 10.20 8.68 6.46
C CYS A 135 9.85 9.69 5.37
N ILE A 136 9.94 9.26 4.11
CA ILE A 136 9.59 10.10 2.96
C ILE A 136 8.08 10.16 2.81
N LYS A 137 7.59 11.33 2.41
CA LYS A 137 6.18 11.58 2.10
C LYS A 137 6.08 12.23 0.73
N THR A 138 5.04 11.91 -0.02
CA THR A 138 4.60 12.72 -1.16
C THR A 138 3.55 13.73 -0.68
N PHE A 139 2.62 14.12 -1.56
CA PHE A 139 1.55 15.05 -1.24
C PHE A 139 0.54 14.42 -0.26
N ALA A 140 -0.05 15.23 0.61
CA ALA A 140 -1.06 14.75 1.55
C ALA A 140 -2.45 14.73 0.89
N TYR A 141 -3.14 13.59 0.98
CA TYR A 141 -4.48 13.36 0.44
C TYR A 141 -5.52 13.38 1.55
#